data_AF-A0A969V5C4-F1
#
_entry.id   AF-A0A969V5C4-F1
#
_cell.length_a   1.000
_cell.length_b   1.000
_cell.length_c   1.000
_cell.angle_alpha   90.00
_cell.angle_beta   90.00
_cell.angle_gamma   90.00
#
_symmetry.space_group_name_H-M   'P 1'
#
loop_
_entity.id
_entity.type
_entity.pdbx_description
1 polymer ?
#
loop_
_entity_poly.entity_id
_entity_poly.type
_entity_poly.pdbx_seq_one_letter_code
_entity_poly.pdbx_strand_id
1 'polypeptide(L)'
;MPIKTPTPDDLTTLLNHWREGDGRAYRQLIAQSYDELRIIAKKRLAMTPGLVTLSPTELLHESLLKIEDAPKEWQSRAHFFASMSLTLRSVLVDFARARLAEK
;
A
#
# COMPACT_ATOMS: atom_id res chain seq x y z
N MET A 1 -6.36 -0.23 27.91
CA MET A 1 -6.23 0.83 26.89
C MET A 1 -7.17 0.48 25.75
N PRO A 2 -8.20 1.28 25.44
CA PRO A 2 -9.09 0.97 24.32
C PRO A 2 -8.36 1.24 23.00
N ILE A 3 -8.20 0.18 22.20
CA ILE A 3 -7.88 0.29 20.78
C ILE A 3 -9.01 1.11 20.12
N LYS A 4 -8.73 2.36 19.74
CA LYS A 4 -9.63 3.15 18.90
C LYS A 4 -9.70 2.42 17.55
N THR A 5 -10.74 1.61 17.36
CA THR A 5 -11.12 1.14 16.03
C THR A 5 -11.44 2.37 15.18
N PRO A 6 -10.80 2.55 14.03
CA PRO A 6 -11.05 3.73 13.22
C PRO A 6 -12.47 3.69 12.68
N THR A 7 -13.26 4.68 13.10
CA THR A 7 -14.52 5.03 12.46
C THR A 7 -14.24 5.38 10.99
N PRO A 8 -15.12 5.00 10.04
CA PRO A 8 -14.91 5.20 8.60
C PRO A 8 -14.66 6.65 8.16
N ASP A 9 -15.00 7.62 9.01
CA ASP A 9 -14.75 9.05 8.83
C ASP A 9 -13.27 9.45 8.98
N ASP A 10 -12.47 8.67 9.74
CA ASP A 10 -11.09 9.01 10.09
C ASP A 10 -10.12 8.79 8.93
N LEU A 11 -10.21 7.65 8.22
CA LEU A 11 -9.33 7.34 7.07
C LEU A 11 -9.52 8.32 5.91
N THR A 12 -10.76 8.72 5.63
CA THR A 12 -11.06 9.68 4.56
C THR A 12 -10.54 11.08 4.93
N THR A 13 -10.65 11.46 6.20
CA THR A 13 -10.07 12.70 6.73
C THR A 13 -8.54 12.69 6.64
N LEU A 14 -7.89 11.59 7.02
CA LEU A 14 -6.43 11.43 6.89
C LEU A 14 -5.97 11.46 5.43
N LEU A 15 -6.74 10.87 4.51
CA LEU A 15 -6.48 10.97 3.08
C LEU A 15 -6.52 12.44 2.61
N ASN A 16 -7.54 13.20 2.99
CA ASN A 16 -7.64 14.62 2.63
C ASN A 16 -6.46 15.44 3.17
N HIS A 17 -6.12 15.28 4.46
CA HIS A 17 -4.97 15.99 5.03
C HIS A 17 -3.63 15.59 4.40
N TRP A 18 -3.47 14.31 4.01
CA TRP A 18 -2.28 13.90 3.28
C TRP A 18 -2.21 14.53 1.89
N ARG A 19 -3.35 14.72 1.20
CA ARG A 19 -3.42 15.45 -0.07
C ARG A 19 -3.00 16.92 0.08
N GLU A 20 -3.29 17.52 1.23
CA GLU A 20 -2.85 18.88 1.57
C GLU A 20 -1.36 18.97 1.97
N GLY A 21 -0.64 17.83 2.01
CA GLY A 21 0.78 17.77 2.34
C GLY A 21 1.08 17.44 3.79
N ASP A 22 0.09 17.07 4.61
CA ASP A 22 0.35 16.68 6.00
C ASP A 22 0.98 15.27 6.09
N GLY A 23 2.31 15.23 6.26
CA GLY A 23 3.05 13.99 6.46
C GLY A 23 2.69 13.22 7.75
N ARG A 24 2.06 13.86 8.74
CA ARG A 24 1.53 13.15 9.93
C ARG A 24 0.28 12.37 9.55
N ALA A 25 -0.57 12.93 8.69
CA ALA A 25 -1.77 12.26 8.22
C ALA A 25 -1.41 10.99 7.42
N TYR A 26 -0.36 11.05 6.60
CA TYR A 26 0.19 9.86 5.93
C TYR A 26 0.61 8.77 6.93
N ARG A 27 1.41 9.11 7.93
CA ARG A 27 1.89 8.12 8.92
C ARG A 27 0.72 7.45 9.67
N GLN A 28 -0.31 8.22 10.03
CA GLN A 28 -1.50 7.67 10.67
C GLN A 28 -2.32 6.81 9.70
N LEU A 29 -2.51 7.25 8.46
CA LEU A 29 -3.20 6.50 7.41
C LEU A 29 -2.55 5.13 7.20
N ILE A 30 -1.22 5.10 7.09
CA ILE A 30 -0.46 3.87 6.93
C ILE A 30 -0.56 3.02 8.19
N ALA A 31 -0.38 3.58 9.39
CA ALA A 31 -0.48 2.81 10.63
C ALA A 31 -1.85 2.14 10.80
N GLN A 32 -2.94 2.84 10.45
CA GLN A 32 -4.30 2.29 10.51
C GLN A 32 -4.58 1.26 9.41
N SER A 33 -3.99 1.43 8.23
CA SER A 33 -4.23 0.56 7.07
C SER A 33 -3.21 -0.59 6.94
N TYR A 34 -2.17 -0.61 7.77
CA TYR A 34 -1.00 -1.48 7.58
C TYR A 34 -1.37 -2.97 7.53
N ASP A 35 -2.22 -3.43 8.45
CA ASP A 35 -2.61 -4.84 8.53
C ASP A 35 -3.42 -5.26 7.28
N GLU A 36 -4.39 -4.45 6.87
CA GLU A 36 -5.16 -4.67 5.64
C GLU A 36 -4.26 -4.69 4.40
N LEU A 37 -3.35 -3.72 4.28
CA LEU A 37 -2.40 -3.64 3.17
C LEU A 37 -1.47 -4.87 3.14
N ARG A 38 -1.03 -5.35 4.31
CA ARG A 38 -0.21 -6.56 4.42
C ARG A 38 -0.99 -7.82 4.00
N ILE A 39 -2.28 -7.91 4.34
CA ILE A 39 -3.14 -9.00 3.87
C ILE A 39 -3.27 -8.97 2.34
N ILE A 40 -3.47 -7.79 1.75
CA ILE A 40 -3.54 -7.63 0.29
C ILE A 40 -2.21 -8.04 -0.35
N ALA A 41 -1.08 -7.57 0.18
CA ALA A 41 0.26 -7.93 -0.30
C ALA A 41 0.49 -9.45 -0.26
N LYS A 42 0.12 -10.11 0.85
CA LYS A 42 0.21 -11.56 0.99
C LYS A 42 -0.62 -12.29 -0.06
N LYS A 43 -1.87 -11.86 -0.29
CA LYS A 43 -2.74 -12.43 -1.34
C LYS A 43 -2.13 -12.26 -2.73
N ARG A 44 -1.55 -11.09 -3.03
CA ARG A 44 -0.91 -10.81 -4.32
C ARG A 44 0.33 -11.69 -4.57
N LEU A 45 1.16 -11.90 -3.55
CA LEU A 45 2.30 -12.81 -3.63
C LEU A 45 1.87 -14.25 -3.87
N ALA A 46 0.83 -14.72 -3.16
CA ALA A 46 0.31 -16.07 -3.34
C ALA A 46 -0.22 -16.33 -4.77
N MET A 47 -0.70 -15.29 -5.45
CA MET A 47 -1.15 -15.35 -6.84
C MET A 47 0.00 -15.22 -7.87
N THR A 48 1.23 -14.94 -7.43
CA THR A 48 2.39 -14.74 -8.30
C THR A 48 3.48 -15.78 -7.94
N PRO A 49 3.27 -17.06 -8.29
CA PRO A 49 4.25 -18.11 -8.04
C PRO A 49 5.55 -17.81 -8.77
N GLY A 50 6.69 -18.04 -8.10
CA GLY A 50 8.01 -17.75 -8.65
C GLY A 50 8.65 -16.47 -8.13
N LEU A 51 8.08 -15.77 -7.15
CA LEU A 51 8.72 -14.65 -6.43
C LEU A 51 8.96 -14.98 -4.94
N VAL A 52 9.38 -16.22 -4.66
CA VAL A 52 9.53 -16.75 -3.28
C VAL A 52 10.55 -16.03 -2.41
N THR A 53 11.42 -15.21 -3.00
CA THR A 53 12.41 -14.40 -2.28
C THR A 53 11.85 -13.06 -1.78
N LEU A 54 10.67 -12.64 -2.24
CA LEU A 54 10.06 -11.37 -1.85
C LEU A 54 9.03 -11.58 -0.74
N SER A 55 9.25 -10.99 0.45
CA SER A 55 8.25 -11.05 1.52
C SER A 55 7.10 -10.06 1.30
N PRO A 56 5.90 -10.31 1.88
CA PRO A 56 4.79 -9.36 1.82
C PRO A 56 5.11 -8.01 2.48
N THR A 57 6.03 -7.98 3.44
CA THR A 57 6.46 -6.75 4.10
C THR A 57 7.35 -5.91 3.18
N GLU A 58 8.29 -6.54 2.47
CA GLU A 58 9.13 -5.85 1.48
C GLU A 58 8.27 -5.33 0.33
N LEU A 59 7.38 -6.17 -0.22
CA LEU A 59 6.45 -5.76 -1.27
C LEU A 59 5.61 -4.54 -0.85
N LEU A 60 5.12 -4.54 0.39
CA LEU A 60 4.36 -3.42 0.93
C LEU A 60 5.23 -2.17 1.09
N HIS A 61 6.44 -2.30 1.63
CA HIS A 61 7.35 -1.17 1.82
C HIS A 61 7.68 -0.47 0.50
N GLU A 62 8.07 -1.22 -0.52
CA GLU A 62 8.35 -0.70 -1.86
C GLU A 62 7.12 -0.02 -2.47
N SER A 63 5.93 -0.59 -2.24
CA SER A 63 4.69 0.00 -2.74
C SER A 63 4.33 1.30 -2.02
N LEU A 64 4.65 1.41 -0.73
CA LEU A 64 4.44 2.64 0.05
C LEU A 64 5.36 3.77 -0.43
N LEU A 65 6.60 3.46 -0.82
CA LEU A 65 7.51 4.44 -1.42
C LEU A 65 6.98 4.92 -2.78
N LYS A 66 6.54 3.99 -3.64
CA LYS A 66 5.96 4.35 -4.95
C LYS A 66 4.67 5.17 -4.83
N ILE A 67 3.81 4.87 -3.85
CA ILE A 67 2.56 5.61 -3.68
C ILE A 67 2.77 6.98 -3.03
N GLU A 68 3.86 7.18 -2.29
CA GLU A 68 4.22 8.49 -1.73
C GLU A 68 4.55 9.52 -2.82
N ASP A 69 5.22 9.07 -3.89
CA ASP A 69 5.55 9.87 -5.08
C ASP A 69 4.38 10.02 -6.06
N ALA A 70 3.40 9.11 -6.01
CA ALA A 70 2.24 9.13 -6.89
C ALA A 70 1.33 10.36 -6.65
N PRO A 71 0.59 10.81 -7.69
CA PRO A 71 -0.42 11.86 -7.55
C PRO A 71 -1.51 11.45 -6.57
N LYS A 72 -1.76 12.33 -5.60
CA LYS A 72 -2.63 12.08 -4.44
C LYS A 72 -4.08 12.41 -4.78
N GLU A 73 -4.64 11.73 -5.78
CA GLU A 73 -6.00 11.97 -6.30
C GLU A 73 -7.06 11.04 -5.67
N TRP A 74 -6.77 10.48 -4.50
CA TRP A 74 -7.70 9.59 -3.81
C TRP A 74 -8.88 10.36 -3.23
N GLN A 75 -10.09 9.97 -3.64
CA GLN A 75 -11.34 10.61 -3.22
C GLN A 75 -12.04 9.82 -2.12
N SER A 76 -11.63 8.57 -1.89
CA SER A 76 -12.24 7.68 -0.91
C SER A 76 -11.28 6.59 -0.48
N ARG A 77 -11.58 5.98 0.66
CA ARG A 77 -10.90 4.78 1.16
C ARG A 77 -10.83 3.68 0.09
N ALA A 78 -11.94 3.41 -0.60
CA ALA A 78 -11.99 2.39 -1.64
C ALA A 78 -11.03 2.72 -2.80
N HIS A 79 -10.95 3.98 -3.22
CA HIS A 79 -10.00 4.42 -4.24
C HIS A 79 -8.55 4.21 -3.77
N PHE A 80 -8.22 4.57 -2.52
CA PHE A 80 -6.89 4.34 -1.96
C PHE A 80 -6.48 2.85 -1.96
N PHE A 81 -7.33 1.95 -1.47
CA PHE A 81 -7.03 0.51 -1.47
C PHE A 81 -6.95 -0.08 -2.89
N ALA A 82 -7.75 0.43 -3.83
CA ALA A 82 -7.64 0.06 -5.24
C ALA A 82 -6.29 0.51 -5.83
N SER A 83 -5.88 1.76 -5.59
CA SER A 83 -4.58 2.28 -6.01
C SER A 83 -3.43 1.48 -5.40
N MET A 84 -3.46 1.21 -4.10
CA MET A 84 -2.44 0.36 -3.44
C MET A 84 -2.38 -1.04 -4.04
N SER A 85 -3.53 -1.64 -4.36
CA SER A 85 -3.58 -2.94 -5.02
C SER A 85 -2.92 -2.93 -6.40
N LEU A 86 -3.06 -1.84 -7.15
CA LEU A 86 -2.40 -1.65 -8.45
C LEU A 86 -0.89 -1.44 -8.28
N THR A 87 -0.48 -0.63 -7.30
CA THR A 87 0.93 -0.40 -6.98
C THR A 87 1.63 -1.70 -6.57
N LEU A 88 1.02 -2.50 -5.68
CA LEU A 88 1.52 -3.82 -5.28
C LEU A 88 1.74 -4.73 -6.51
N ARG A 89 0.78 -4.73 -7.46
CA ARG A 89 0.92 -5.48 -8.71
C ARG A 89 2.07 -4.95 -9.56
N SER A 90 2.21 -3.64 -9.69
CA SER A 90 3.29 -3.03 -10.47
C SER A 90 4.66 -3.40 -9.91
N VAL A 91 4.82 -3.36 -8.58
CA VAL A 91 6.07 -3.75 -7.91
C VAL A 91 6.37 -5.22 -8.17
N LEU A 92 5.39 -6.12 -8.05
CA LEU A 92 5.57 -7.55 -8.38
C LEU A 92 6.02 -7.77 -9.84
N VAL A 93 5.46 -7.02 -10.79
CA VAL A 93 5.87 -7.10 -12.20
C VAL A 93 7.29 -6.60 -12.39
N ASP A 94 7.69 -5.52 -11.72
CA ASP A 94 9.06 -5.01 -11.69
C ASP A 94 10.05 -6.09 -11.20
N PHE A 95 9.76 -6.72 -10.05
CA PHE A 95 10.57 -7.81 -9.51
C PHE A 95 10.64 -9.01 -10.46
N ALA A 96 9.51 -9.40 -11.07
CA ALA A 96 9.49 -10.48 -12.04
C ALA A 96 10.33 -10.16 -13.29
N ARG A 97 10.28 -8.91 -13.77
CA ARG A 97 11.09 -8.46 -14.91
C ARG A 97 12.58 -8.43 -14.58
N ALA A 98 12.95 -7.89 -13.42
CA ALA A 98 14.34 -7.87 -12.96
C ALA A 98 14.92 -9.28 -12.91
N ARG A 99 14.19 -10.23 -12.31
CA ARG A 99 14.62 -11.63 -12.23
C ARG A 99 14.80 -12.30 -13.60
N LEU A 100 13.98 -11.94 -14.59
CA LEU A 100 14.12 -12.46 -15.96
C LEU A 100 15.33 -11.86 -16.70
N ALA A 101 15.71 -10.63 -16.39
CA ALA A 101 16.86 -9.95 -16.99
C ALA A 101 18.20 -10.39 -16.40
N GLU A 102 18.19 -10.93 -15.18
CA GLU A 102 19.36 -11.52 -14.50
C GLU A 102 19.72 -12.94 -15.01
N LYS A 103 19.00 -13.45 -16.01
CA LYS A 103 19.17 -14.79 -16.59
C LYS A 103 19.69 -14.70 -18.02
#